data_AF-A0A183N710-F1
#
_entry.id   AF-A0A183N710-F1
#
_cell.length_a   1.000
_cell.length_b   1.000
_cell.length_c   1.000
_cell.angle_alpha   90.00
_cell.angle_beta   90.00
_cell.angle_gamma   90.00
#
_symmetry.space_group_name_H-M   'P 1'
#
loop_
_entity.id
_entity.type
_entity.pdbx_description
1 polymer ?
#
loop_
_entity_poly.entity_id
_entity_poly.type
_entity_poly.pdbx_seq_one_letter_code
_entity_poly.pdbx_strand_id
1 'polypeptide(L)' 'MDNTIYEDIMGQHGMGERKENGERFANLYAFKKLVIGDTIFQHKYIHKTTWISPDHFTQSQIDHICIKKSSGGLWRM' A
#
# COMPACT_ATOMS: atom_id res chain seq x y z
N MET A 1 11.10 0.68 -3.69
CA MET A 1 10.50 -0.66 -3.92
C MET A 1 10.11 -0.71 -5.39
N ASP A 2 10.50 -1.76 -6.12
CA ASP A 2 10.03 -1.93 -7.50
C ASP A 2 8.56 -2.38 -7.47
N ASN A 3 7.67 -1.52 -7.95
CA ASN A 3 6.23 -1.75 -7.99
C ASN A 3 5.71 -1.91 -9.43
N THR A 4 6.59 -2.09 -10.42
CA THR A 4 6.21 -2.17 -11.85
C THR A 4 5.11 -3.17 -12.18
N ILE A 5 5.06 -4.30 -11.46
CA ILE A 5 4.03 -5.33 -11.65
C ILE A 5 2.67 -4.92 -11.04
N TYR A 6 2.66 -3.98 -10.09
CA TYR A 6 1.51 -3.61 -9.28
C TYR A 6 1.15 -2.12 -9.36
N GLU A 7 1.67 -1.37 -10.33
CA GLU A 7 1.45 0.09 -10.45
C GLU A 7 -0.03 0.47 -10.49
N ASP A 8 -0.88 -0.44 -11.00
CA ASP A 8 -2.33 -0.25 -11.09
C ASP A 8 -3.09 -0.45 -9.76
N ILE A 9 -2.41 -0.95 -8.72
CA ILE A 9 -2.97 -1.44 -7.44
C ILE A 9 -2.25 -0.82 -6.23
N MET A 10 -0.95 -0.59 -6.35
CA MET A 10 -0.09 0.09 -5.37
C MET A 10 0.49 1.34 -5.99
N GLY A 11 0.30 2.46 -5.29
CA GLY A 11 0.91 3.72 -5.66
C GLY A 11 2.39 3.81 -5.27
N GLN A 12 2.98 4.96 -5.57
CA GLN A 12 4.42 5.21 -5.48
C GLN A 12 4.92 5.44 -4.04
N HIS A 13 4.01 5.65 -3.08
CA HIS A 13 4.34 6.12 -1.73
C HIS A 13 4.28 5.04 -0.65
N GLY A 14 4.14 3.76 -1.03
CA GLY A 14 4.17 2.64 -0.09
C GLY A 14 5.43 2.62 0.80
N MET A 15 5.30 2.07 2.00
CA MET A 15 6.36 2.01 3.02
C MET A 15 6.81 0.56 3.27
N GLY A 16 8.11 0.38 3.53
CA GLY A 16 8.68 -0.89 3.99
C GLY A 16 8.93 -1.91 2.87
N GLU A 17 9.46 -3.07 3.26
CA GLU A 17 9.65 -4.21 2.36
C GLU A 17 8.41 -5.10 2.33
N ARG A 18 8.04 -5.59 1.14
CA ARG A 18 6.94 -6.54 0.97
C ARG A 18 7.50 -7.89 1.39
N LYS A 19 7.03 -8.36 2.53
CA LYS A 19 7.14 -9.78 2.88
C LYS A 19 6.09 -10.57 2.10
N GLU A 20 6.18 -11.89 2.19
CA GLU A 20 5.22 -12.82 1.57
C GLU A 20 3.75 -12.45 1.85
N ASN A 21 3.44 -12.03 3.08
CA ASN A 21 2.09 -11.57 3.43
C ASN A 21 1.66 -10.31 2.66
N GLY A 22 2.59 -9.38 2.42
CA GLY A 22 2.35 -8.20 1.61
C GLY A 22 2.15 -8.52 0.13
N GLU A 23 2.79 -9.57 -0.39
CA GLU A 23 2.53 -10.07 -1.75
C GLU A 23 1.14 -10.71 -1.87
N ARG A 24 0.77 -11.57 -0.90
CA ARG A 24 -0.58 -12.15 -0.83
C ARG A 24 -1.65 -11.06 -0.74
N PHE A 25 -1.38 -10.02 0.04
CA PHE A 25 -2.22 -8.82 0.11
C PHE A 25 -2.35 -8.17 -1.27
N ALA A 26 -1.25 -7.76 -1.90
CA ALA A 26 -1.27 -7.12 -3.23
C ALA A 26 -2.01 -7.96 -4.29
N ASN A 27 -1.80 -9.28 -4.31
CA ASN A 27 -2.47 -10.19 -5.25
C ASN A 27 -4.00 -10.23 -5.05
N LEU A 28 -4.48 -10.18 -3.80
CA LEU A 28 -5.91 -10.13 -3.51
C LEU A 28 -6.57 -8.86 -4.08
N TYR A 29 -5.95 -7.70 -3.87
CA TYR A 29 -6.49 -6.42 -4.36
C TYR A 29 -6.36 -6.27 -5.88
N ALA A 30 -5.31 -6.85 -6.47
CA ALA A 30 -5.19 -7.03 -7.92
C ALA A 30 -6.41 -7.76 -8.50
N PHE A 31 -6.74 -8.91 -7.91
CA PHE A 31 -7.89 -9.71 -8.33
C PHE A 31 -9.22 -8.97 -8.15
N LYS A 32 -9.36 -8.16 -7.08
CA LYS A 32 -10.56 -7.39 -6.78
C LYS A 32 -10.65 -6.04 -7.51
N LYS A 33 -9.63 -5.66 -8.29
CA LYS A 33 -9.53 -4.35 -8.98
C LYS A 33 -9.65 -3.17 -8.00
N LEU A 34 -8.99 -3.30 -6.86
CA LEU A 34 -8.92 -2.29 -5.81
C LEU A 34 -7.52 -1.67 -5.79
N VAL A 35 -7.42 -0.45 -5.29
CA VAL A 35 -6.14 0.27 -5.12
C VAL A 35 -5.92 0.51 -3.63
N ILE A 36 -4.68 0.36 -3.17
CA ILE A 36 -4.29 0.56 -1.77
C ILE A 36 -4.06 2.06 -1.56
N GLY A 37 -5.03 2.74 -0.95
CA GLY A 37 -5.07 4.20 -0.84
C GLY A 37 -3.84 4.81 -0.17
N ASP A 38 -3.34 4.16 0.89
CA ASP A 38 -2.19 4.65 1.67
C ASP A 38 -0.88 4.65 0.87
N THR A 39 -0.85 3.94 -0.25
CA THR A 39 0.31 3.92 -1.17
C THR A 39 0.17 4.95 -2.30
N ILE A 40 -1.03 5.48 -2.56
CA ILE A 40 -1.31 6.44 -3.64
C ILE A 40 -0.95 7.86 -3.21
N PHE A 41 -1.28 8.24 -1.98
CA PHE A 41 -1.09 9.61 -1.51
C PHE A 41 0.21 9.77 -0.74
N GLN A 42 0.85 10.92 -0.92
CA GLN A 42 2.01 11.27 -0.11
C GLN A 42 1.57 11.57 1.32
N HIS A 43 1.79 10.63 2.23
CA HIS A 43 1.58 10.83 3.66
C HIS A 43 2.87 11.25 4.37
N LYS A 44 2.73 12.06 5.43
CA LYS A 44 3.82 12.32 6.38
C LYS A 44 4.28 11.00 7.01
N TYR A 45 5.57 10.87 7.31
CA TYR A 45 6.15 9.65 7.87
C TYR A 45 5.43 9.16 9.14
N ILE A 46 5.03 10.08 10.03
CA ILE A 46 4.26 9.79 11.25
C ILE A 46 2.90 9.11 11.01
N HIS A 47 2.39 9.11 9.77
CA HIS A 47 1.12 8.49 9.38
C HIS A 47 1.32 7.27 8.47
N LYS A 48 2.56 6.90 8.11
CA LYS A 48 2.83 5.74 7.25
C LYS A 48 2.90 4.43 8.03
N THR A 49 3.13 4.50 9.33
CA THR A 49 3.24 3.34 10.22
C THR A 49 2.01 3.26 11.09
N THR A 50 1.32 2.13 11.06
CA THR A 50 0.16 1.89 11.93
C THR A 50 0.51 1.03 13.14
N TRP A 51 1.67 0.36 13.10
CA TRP A 51 2.18 -0.43 14.21
C TRP A 51 3.68 -0.27 14.40
N ILE A 52 4.08 -0.05 15.66
CA ILE A 52 5.47 -0.01 16.10
C ILE A 52 5.63 -1.15 17.10
N SER A 53 6.66 -1.96 16.93
CA SER A 53 6.99 -3.02 17.87
C SER A 53 7.31 -2.47 19.26
N PRO A 54 7.13 -3.28 20.32
CA PRO A 54 7.49 -2.87 21.68
C PRO A 54 8.96 -2.49 21.84
N ASP A 55 9.84 -3.01 20.98
CA ASP A 55 11.27 -2.68 20.97
C ASP A 55 11.58 -1.34 20.27
N HIS A 56 10.58 -0.67 19.70
CA HIS A 56 10.66 0.58 18.94
C HIS A 56 11.52 0.55 17.67
N PHE A 57 12.09 -0.59 17.30
CA PHE A 57 12.94 -0.72 16.11
C PHE A 57 12.14 -1.10 14.86
N THR A 58 11.07 -1.86 15.02
CA THR A 58 10.27 -2.34 13.88
C THR A 58 9.04 -1.48 13.71
N GLN A 59 8.90 -0.93 12.51
CA GLN A 59 7.73 -0.18 12.09
C GLN A 59 7.06 -0.94 10.94
N SER A 60 5.75 -1.09 11.00
CA SER A 60 4.97 -1.78 9.98
C SER A 60 3.66 -1.05 9.69
N GLN A 61 3.24 -1.13 8.44
CA GLN A 61 1.88 -0.77 8.05
C GLN A 61 1.07 -2.06 8.05
N ILE A 62 0.14 -2.19 8.99
CA ILE A 62 -0.72 -3.39 9.12
C ILE A 62 -2.18 -3.08 8.81
N ASP A 63 -2.55 -1.81 8.87
CA ASP A 63 -3.87 -1.32 8.51
C ASP A 63 -3.79 -0.67 7.14
N HIS A 64 -4.78 -0.97 6.31
CA HIS A 64 -4.83 -0.49 4.94
C HIS A 64 -6.23 -0.02 4.57
N ILE A 65 -6.32 1.17 4.00
CA ILE A 65 -7.54 1.66 3.36
C ILE A 65 -7.48 1.32 1.87
N CYS A 66 -8.52 0.64 1.36
CA CYS A 66 -8.59 0.23 -0.04
C CYS A 66 -9.77 0.90 -0.74
N ILE A 67 -9.51 1.39 -1.96
CA ILE A 67 -10.45 2.18 -2.74
C ILE A 67 -10.79 1.39 -4.00
N LYS A 68 -12.09 1.29 -4.32
CA LYS A 68 -12.51 0.69 -5.58
C LYS A 68 -12.13 1.59 -6.74
N LYS A 69 -11.43 1.04 -7.73
CA LYS A 69 -11.14 1.76 -8.97
C LYS A 69 -12.47 2.00 -9.69
N SER A 70 -12.90 3.26 -9.78
CA SER A 70 -14.03 3.63 -10.63
C SER A 70 -13.56 3.64 -12.09
N SER A 71 -14.44 3.30 -13.03
CA SER A 71 -14.13 3.11 -14.44
C SER A 71 -13.69 4.38 -15.21
N GLY A 72 -13.58 5.53 -14.54
CA GLY A 72 -13.28 6.82 -15.19
C GLY A 72 -12.03 7.56 -14.70
N GLY A 73 -11.30 7.03 -13.71
CA GLY A 73 -10.17 7.73 -13.09
C GLY A 73 -8.86 6.95 -13.20
N LEU A 74 -7.92 7.46 -14.01
CA LEU A 74 -6.53 7.08 -13.91
C LEU A 74 -5.95 7.79 -12.67
N TRP A 75 -5.76 7.05 -11.58
CA TRP A 75 -5.14 7.59 -10.36
C TRP A 75 -3.64 7.80 -10.61
N ARG A 76 -3.30 8.85 -11.35
CA ARG A 76 -1.95 9.40 -11.45
C ARG A 76 -1.89 10.61 -10.51
N MET A 77 -1.25 10.43 -9.38
CA MET A 77 -0.72 11.51 -8.54
C MET A 77 0.77 11.25 -8.34
#